data_AF-A0A402AKR3-F1
#
_entry.id   AF-A0A402AKR3-F1
#
_cell.length_a   1.000
_cell.length_b   1.000
_cell.length_c   1.000
_cell.angle_alpha   90.00
_cell.angle_beta   90.00
_cell.angle_gamma   90.00
#
_symmetry.space_group_name_H-M   'P 1'
#
loop_
_entity.id
_entity.type
_entity.pdbx_description
1 polymer ?
#
loop_
_entity_poly.entity_id
_entity_poly.type
_entity_poly.pdbx_seq_one_letter_code
_entity_poly.pdbx_strand_id
1 'polypeptide(L)' 'MQLGLQKALALGITRALVTCDETNIGSKKVIEYNGGQFENAVYIEGSSVKKLRYWIDIA' A
#
# COMPACT_ATOMS: atom_id res chain seq x y z
N MET A 1 1.61 5.26 8.94
CA MET A 1 1.86 3.91 8.36
C MET A 1 2.86 3.09 9.17
N GLN A 2 3.84 3.74 9.79
CA GLN A 2 4.91 3.12 10.60
C GLN A 2 4.45 2.05 11.61
N LEU A 3 3.44 2.33 12.45
CA LEU A 3 2.97 1.35 13.46
C LEU A 3 2.39 0.06 12.84
N GLY A 4 1.70 0.18 11.71
CA GLY A 4 1.13 -0.96 11.01
C GLY A 4 2.20 -1.88 10.42
N LEU A 5 3.23 -1.29 9.80
CA LEU A 5 4.36 -2.04 9.24
C LEU A 5 5.19 -2.73 10.34
N GLN A 6 5.44 -2.05 11.47
CA GLN A 6 6.12 -2.66 12.61
C GLN A 6 5.35 -3.87 13.17
N LYS A 7 4.03 -3.77 13.27
CA LYS A 7 3.20 -4.90 13.70
C LYS A 7 3.20 -6.03 12.69
N ALA A 8 3.20 -5.73 11.39
CA ALA A 8 3.32 -6.73 10.34
C ALA A 8 4.66 -7.48 10.44
N LEU A 9 5.77 -6.77 10.68
CA LEU A 9 7.09 -7.38 10.90
C LEU A 9 7.10 -8.29 12.13
N ALA A 10 6.48 -7.87 13.23
CA ALA A 10 6.34 -8.69 14.43
C ALA A 10 5.52 -9.98 14.20
N LEU A 11 4.68 -10.01 13.16
CA LEU A 11 3.95 -11.20 12.70
C LEU A 11 4.73 -12.01 11.65
N GLY A 12 5.98 -11.66 11.37
CA GLY A 12 6.84 -12.32 10.37
C GLY A 12 6.60 -11.88 8.94
N ILE A 13 5.82 -10.81 8.72
CA ILE A 13 5.59 -10.26 7.38
C ILE A 13 6.73 -9.31 7.04
N THR A 14 7.63 -9.76 6.17
CA THR A 14 8.79 -8.99 5.70
C THR A 14 8.47 -8.16 4.46
N ARG A 15 7.33 -8.42 3.81
CA ARG A 15 6.88 -7.66 2.64
C ARG A 15 5.36 -7.54 2.64
N ALA A 16 4.85 -6.32 2.56
CA ALA A 16 3.42 -6.03 2.62
C ALA A 16 2.90 -5.44 1.30
N LEU A 17 1.76 -5.97 0.84
CA LEU A 17 0.97 -5.34 -0.23
C LEU A 17 0.02 -4.33 0.39
N VAL A 18 0.09 -3.09 -0.07
CA VAL A 18 -0.76 -2.00 0.40
C VAL A 18 -1.51 -1.42 -0.77
N THR A 19 -2.80 -1.14 -0.55
CA THR A 19 -3.66 -0.60 -1.60
C THR A 19 -4.29 0.72 -1.18
N CYS A 20 -4.47 1.63 -2.13
CA CYS A 20 -5.29 2.83 -1.95
C CYS A 20 -6.12 3.12 -3.19
N ASP A 21 -7.16 3.94 -3.06
CA ASP A 21 -7.89 4.47 -4.22
C ASP A 21 -7.00 5.41 -5.03
N GLU A 22 -7.13 5.40 -6.36
CA GLU A 22 -6.34 6.27 -7.24
C GLU A 22 -6.58 7.76 -6.97
N THR A 23 -7.76 8.11 -6.45
CA THR A 23 -8.14 9.48 -6.10
C THR A 23 -7.62 9.90 -4.71
N ASN A 24 -7.11 8.96 -3.90
CA ASN A 24 -6.61 9.24 -2.56
C ASN A 24 -5.13 9.66 -2.59
N ILE A 25 -4.89 10.89 -3.03
CA ILE A 25 -3.54 11.46 -3.18
C ILE A 25 -2.76 11.46 -1.86
N GLY A 26 -3.44 11.68 -0.72
CA GLY A 26 -2.81 11.66 0.59
C GLY A 26 -2.24 10.28 0.94
N SER A 27 -3.03 9.23 0.73
CA SER A 27 -2.59 7.85 0.97
C SER A 27 -1.47 7.45 0.02
N LYS A 28 -1.59 7.80 -1.28
CA LYS A 28 -0.51 7.58 -2.27
C LYS A 28 0.82 8.15 -1.79
N LYS A 29 0.84 9.44 -1.41
CA LYS A 29 2.06 10.10 -0.93
C LYS A 29 2.62 9.46 0.33
N VAL A 30 1.77 9.08 1.28
CA VAL A 30 2.21 8.41 2.52
C VAL A 30 2.80 7.04 2.21
N ILE A 31 2.19 6.25 1.33
CA ILE A 31 2.68 4.93 0.93
C ILE A 31 4.05 5.07 0.24
N GLU A 32 4.17 5.96 -0.74
CA GLU A 32 5.41 6.23 -1.47
C GLU A 32 6.53 6.73 -0.53
N TYR A 33 6.20 7.61 0.42
CA TYR A 33 7.15 8.09 1.44
C TYR A 33 7.67 6.97 2.36
N ASN A 34 6.85 5.95 2.65
CA ASN A 34 7.26 4.79 3.46
C ASN A 34 7.92 3.68 2.61
N GLY A 35 8.40 3.99 1.40
CA GLY A 35 9.11 3.04 0.54
C GLY A 35 8.20 2.16 -0.32
N GLY A 36 6.91 2.52 -0.47
CA GLY A 36 5.98 1.81 -1.33
C GLY A 36 6.37 1.86 -2.80
N GLN A 37 6.62 0.69 -3.38
CA GLN A 37 6.90 0.50 -4.80
C GLN A 37 5.61 0.20 -5.55
N PHE A 38 5.24 1.05 -6.49
CA PHE A 38 4.03 0.86 -7.29
C PHE A 38 4.13 -0.42 -8.12
N GLU A 39 3.14 -1.29 -7.99
CA GLU A 39 3.04 -2.54 -8.76
C GLU A 39 2.14 -2.35 -9.98
N ASN A 40 0.86 -2.01 -9.74
CA ASN A 40 -0.13 -1.80 -10.77
C ASN A 40 -1.39 -1.10 -10.23
N ALA A 41 -2.29 -0.73 -11.14
CA ALA A 41 -3.62 -0.26 -10.84
C ALA A 41 -4.65 -1.28 -11.33
N VAL A 42 -5.57 -1.69 -10.47
CA VAL A 42 -6.58 -2.71 -10.78
C VAL A 42 -7.98 -2.14 -10.64
N TYR A 43 -8.87 -2.49 -11.57
CA TYR A 43 -10.30 -2.28 -11.40
C TYR A 43 -10.84 -3.41 -10.51
N ILE A 44 -11.58 -3.02 -9.46
CA ILE A 44 -12.30 -3.96 -8.60
C ILE A 44 -13.78 -3.80 -8.95
N GLU A 45 -14.47 -4.91 -9.18
CA GLU A 45 -15.92 -4.91 -9.42
C GLU A 45 -16.66 -4.19 -8.29
N GLY A 46 -17.54 -3.26 -8.64
CA GLY A 46 -18.27 -2.42 -7.68
C GLY A 46 -17.50 -1.17 -7.19
N SER A 47 -16.23 -0.98 -7.59
CA SER A 47 -15.48 0.24 -7.30
C SER A 47 -15.59 1.22 -8.48
N SER A 48 -15.92 2.48 -8.18
CA SER A 48 -15.95 3.57 -9.18
C SER A 48 -14.56 4.07 -9.56
N VAL A 49 -13.53 3.64 -8.84
CA VAL A 49 -12.13 4.04 -9.00
C VAL A 49 -11.22 2.82 -8.94
N LYS A 50 -10.08 2.88 -9.62
CA LYS A 50 -9.05 1.85 -9.53
C LYS A 50 -8.42 1.84 -8.15
N LYS A 51 -8.07 0.64 -7.70
CA LYS A 51 -7.18 0.44 -6.56
C LYS A 51 -5.74 0.40 -7.06
N LEU A 52 -4.91 1.29 -6.54
CA LEU A 52 -3.47 1.26 -6.72
C LEU A 52 -2.87 0.25 -5.74
N ARG A 53 -1.91 -0.54 -6.19
CA ARG A 53 -1.20 -1.56 -5.40
C ARG A 53 0.26 -1.20 -5.27
N TYR A 54 0.79 -1.32 -4.05
CA TYR A 54 2.16 -1.00 -3.71
C TYR A 54 2.78 -2.10 -2.85
N TRP A 55 4.02 -2.48 -3.15
CA TRP A 55 4.81 -3.35 -2.28
C TRP A 55 5.69 -2.50 -1.36
N ILE A 56 5.71 -2.85 -0.07
CA ILE A 56 6.66 -2.30 0.90
C ILE A 56 7.47 -3.45 1.47
N ASP A 57 8.77 -3.39 1.33
CA ASP A 57 9.71 -4.25 2.05
C ASP A 57 9.87 -3.68 3.47
N ILE A 58 9.61 -4.50 4.48
CA ILE A 58 9.64 -4.13 5.89
C ILE A 58 10.92 -4.69 6.48
N ALA A 59 11.90 -3.82 6.71
CA ALA A 59 13.19 -4.13 7.33
C ALA A 59 13.17 -3.86 8.84
#